data_AF-A0A1Q9T5X8-F1
#
_entry.id   AF-A0A1Q9T5X8-F1
#
_cell.length_a   1.000
_cell.length_b   1.000
_cell.length_c   1.000
_cell.angle_alpha   90.00
_cell.angle_beta   90.00
_cell.angle_gamma   90.00
#
_symmetry.space_group_name_H-M   'P 1'
#
loop_
_entity.id
_entity.type
_entity.pdbx_description
1 polymer ?
#
loop_
_entity_poly.entity_id
_entity_poly.type
_entity_poly.pdbx_seq_one_letter_code
_entity_poly.pdbx_strand_id
1 'polypeptide(L)'
;MLDTSAIIEPPSASQLRDHADELAVPIIAIGELHYGITATDDLVEQTRRRQRIRSILEVFDVLPFDLLAAEYYEALATLVREHGRNPRPRRMDLQIAATAVRHDLPLLTRNPDDFSGLEGALDLVALTPSA
;
A
#
# COMPACT_ATOMS: atom_id res chain seq x y z
N MET A 1 -3.89 5.87 4.39
CA MET A 1 -3.75 5.26 3.06
C MET A 1 -3.66 3.74 3.19
N LEU A 2 -4.38 2.98 2.36
CA LEU A 2 -4.36 1.51 2.40
C LEU A 2 -3.23 0.95 1.53
N ASP A 3 -2.42 0.06 2.11
CA ASP A 3 -1.48 -0.80 1.39
C ASP A 3 -2.23 -1.84 0.53
N THR A 4 -1.56 -2.43 -0.46
CA THR A 4 -2.08 -3.51 -1.32
C THR A 4 -2.63 -4.67 -0.51
N SER A 5 -1.97 -5.07 0.57
CA SER A 5 -2.44 -6.12 1.47
C SER A 5 -3.80 -5.78 2.10
N ALA A 6 -3.98 -4.54 2.55
CA ALA A 6 -5.21 -4.03 3.13
C ALA A 6 -6.32 -3.82 2.08
N ILE A 7 -5.98 -3.62 0.81
CA ILE A 7 -6.95 -3.56 -0.29
C ILE A 7 -7.43 -4.97 -0.68
N ILE A 8 -6.53 -5.96 -0.66
CA ILE A 8 -6.86 -7.36 -0.97
C ILE A 8 -7.79 -7.94 0.10
N GLU A 9 -7.53 -7.62 1.37
CA GLU A 9 -8.31 -8.02 2.52
C GLU A 9 -8.72 -6.78 3.34
N PRO A 10 -9.84 -6.13 2.99
CA PRO A 10 -10.28 -4.90 3.64
C PRO A 10 -10.45 -5.03 5.16
N PRO A 11 -9.98 -4.04 5.94
CA PRO A 11 -10.27 -3.98 7.37
C PRO A 11 -11.76 -3.69 7.63
N SER A 12 -12.21 -3.93 8.86
CA SER A 12 -13.57 -3.58 9.28
C SER A 12 -13.79 -2.06 9.26
N ALA A 13 -15.05 -1.65 9.11
CA ALA A 13 -15.40 -0.23 9.11
C ALA A 13 -15.05 0.49 10.43
N SER A 14 -15.03 -0.22 11.57
CA SER A 14 -14.56 0.34 12.84
C SER A 14 -13.06 0.60 12.82
N GLN A 15 -12.25 -0.36 12.36
CA GLN A 15 -10.81 -0.17 12.25
C GLN A 15 -10.44 0.98 11.31
N LEU A 16 -11.19 1.17 10.21
CA LEU A 16 -10.97 2.32 9.33
C LEU A 16 -11.24 3.64 10.05
N ARG A 17 -12.36 3.75 10.77
CA ARG A 17 -12.72 4.97 11.50
C ARG A 17 -11.76 5.30 12.65
N ASP A 18 -11.14 4.30 13.25
CA ASP A 18 -10.19 4.51 14.35
C ASP A 18 -8.84 5.05 13.86
N HIS A 19 -8.54 4.94 12.56
CA HIS A 19 -7.21 5.19 12.00
C HIS A 19 -7.17 6.14 10.81
N ALA A 20 -8.31 6.50 10.21
CA ALA A 20 -8.34 7.33 9.02
C ALA A 20 -9.64 8.13 8.90
N ASP A 21 -9.50 9.46 8.83
CA ASP A 21 -10.59 10.37 8.47
C ASP A 21 -10.86 10.38 6.95
N GLU A 22 -9.82 10.13 6.15
CA GLU A 22 -9.86 10.04 4.69
C GLU A 22 -9.21 8.75 4.19
N LEU A 23 -9.80 8.14 3.15
CA LEU A 23 -9.33 6.87 2.60
C LEU A 23 -8.81 7.05 1.18
N ALA A 24 -7.55 6.65 0.99
CA ALA A 24 -6.86 6.68 -0.29
C ALA A 24 -6.06 5.40 -0.50
N VAL A 25 -5.73 5.11 -1.75
CA VAL A 25 -4.89 3.99 -2.19
C VAL A 25 -3.75 4.49 -3.08
N PRO A 26 -2.54 3.92 -3.02
CA PRO A 26 -1.46 4.31 -3.92
C PRO A 26 -1.66 3.69 -5.30
N ILE A 27 -1.28 4.41 -6.36
CA ILE A 27 -1.35 3.91 -7.74
C ILE A 27 -0.52 2.63 -7.94
N ILE A 28 0.54 2.45 -7.15
CA ILE A 28 1.38 1.25 -7.16
C ILE A 28 0.57 0.01 -6.78
N ALA A 29 -0.29 0.10 -5.76
CA ALA A 29 -1.17 -0.99 -5.37
C ALA A 29 -2.16 -1.36 -6.47
N ILE A 30 -2.70 -0.37 -7.18
CA ILE A 30 -3.57 -0.61 -8.35
C ILE A 30 -2.80 -1.37 -9.44
N GLY A 31 -1.54 -1.01 -9.68
CA GLY A 31 -0.64 -1.73 -10.58
C GLY A 31 -0.42 -3.18 -10.17
N GLU A 32 -0.17 -3.44 -8.88
CA GLU A 32 -0.01 -4.80 -8.33
C GLU A 32 -1.28 -5.63 -8.48
N LEU A 33 -2.45 -5.05 -8.25
CA LEU A 33 -3.74 -5.72 -8.47
C LEU A 33 -3.96 -6.06 -9.94
N HIS A 34 -3.61 -5.16 -10.86
CA HIS A 34 -3.67 -5.42 -12.29
C HIS A 34 -2.73 -6.54 -12.72
N TYR A 35 -1.48 -6.52 -12.24
CA TYR A 35 -0.52 -7.60 -12.46
C TYR A 35 -1.04 -8.94 -11.95
N GLY A 36 -1.67 -8.92 -10.77
CA GLY A 36 -2.30 -10.08 -10.16
C GLY A 36 -3.42 -10.69 -11.02
N ILE A 37 -4.12 -9.94 -11.88
CA ILE A 37 -5.18 -10.51 -12.74
C ILE A 37 -4.62 -11.65 -13.59
N THR A 38 -3.46 -11.44 -14.22
CA THR A 38 -2.89 -12.41 -15.17
C THR A 38 -2.10 -13.53 -14.49
N ALA A 39 -2.05 -13.57 -13.16
CA ALA A 39 -1.39 -14.63 -12.41
C ALA A 39 -2.21 -15.93 -12.33
N THR A 40 -3.40 -15.96 -12.93
CA THR A 40 -4.28 -17.13 -13.01
C THR A 40 -4.91 -17.25 -14.38
N ASP A 41 -5.08 -18.49 -14.86
CA ASP A 41 -5.76 -18.79 -16.12
C ASP A 41 -7.29 -18.92 -15.97
N ASP A 42 -7.81 -18.83 -14.75
CA ASP A 42 -9.25 -18.89 -14.47
C ASP A 42 -9.93 -17.55 -14.83
N LEU A 43 -10.72 -17.55 -15.90
CA LEU A 43 -11.45 -16.39 -16.39
C LEU A 43 -12.48 -15.84 -15.38
N VAL A 44 -13.06 -16.70 -14.54
CA VAL A 44 -14.00 -16.29 -13.49
C VAL A 44 -13.26 -15.49 -12.43
N GLU A 45 -12.12 -16.00 -11.97
CA GLU A 45 -11.27 -15.33 -10.99
C GLU A 45 -10.71 -14.01 -11.56
N GLN A 46 -10.28 -13.98 -12.83
CA GLN A 46 -9.87 -12.74 -13.48
C GLN A 46 -10.98 -11.69 -13.51
N THR A 47 -12.22 -12.11 -13.80
CA THR A 47 -13.38 -11.21 -13.82
C THR A 47 -13.65 -10.66 -12.43
N ARG A 48 -13.57 -11.50 -11.39
CA ARG A 48 -13.71 -11.08 -10.00
C ARG A 48 -12.62 -10.07 -9.58
N ARG A 49 -11.36 -10.30 -9.96
CA ARG A 49 -10.25 -9.36 -9.71
C ARG A 49 -10.46 -8.02 -10.41
N ARG A 50 -10.92 -8.02 -11.67
CA ARG A 50 -11.26 -6.77 -12.39
C ARG A 50 -12.42 -6.01 -11.74
N GLN A 51 -13.46 -6.72 -11.31
CA GLN A 51 -14.58 -6.11 -10.59
C GLN A 51 -14.12 -5.47 -9.29
N ARG A 52 -13.26 -6.14 -8.52
CA ARG A 52 -12.65 -5.58 -7.32
C ARG A 52 -11.92 -4.26 -7.60
N ILE A 53 -11.07 -4.22 -8.63
CA ILE A 53 -10.35 -2.99 -9.02
C ILE A 53 -11.34 -1.86 -9.33
N ARG A 54 -12.41 -2.14 -10.10
CA ARG A 54 -13.43 -1.12 -10.40
C ARG A 54 -14.08 -0.57 -9.14
N SER A 55 -14.50 -1.43 -8.21
CA SER A 55 -15.09 -0.99 -6.95
C SER A 55 -14.11 -0.16 -6.10
N ILE A 56 -12.81 -0.45 -6.15
CA ILE A 56 -11.80 0.39 -5.49
C ILE A 56 -11.74 1.77 -6.13
N LEU A 57 -11.67 1.85 -7.46
CA LEU A 57 -11.59 3.11 -8.21
C LEU A 57 -12.87 3.97 -8.10
N GLU A 58 -14.00 3.37 -7.73
CA GLU A 58 -15.26 4.09 -7.48
C GLU A 58 -15.32 4.70 -6.07
N VAL A 59 -14.56 4.16 -5.12
CA VAL A 59 -14.69 4.49 -3.69
C VAL A 59 -13.50 5.28 -3.14
N PHE A 60 -12.29 5.02 -3.64
CA PHE A 60 -11.06 5.56 -3.08
C PHE A 60 -10.37 6.53 -4.04
N ASP A 61 -9.80 7.58 -3.46
CA ASP A 61 -8.86 8.42 -4.19
C ASP A 61 -7.56 7.65 -4.44
N VAL A 62 -7.08 7.73 -5.69
CA VAL A 62 -5.85 7.06 -6.12
C VAL A 62 -4.70 8.07 -6.14
N LEU A 63 -3.75 7.90 -5.23
CA LEU A 63 -2.62 8.81 -5.07
C LEU A 63 -1.46 8.42 -5.99
N PRO A 64 -0.92 9.36 -6.79
CA PRO A 64 0.16 9.06 -7.72
C PRO A 64 1.51 8.99 -7.01
N PHE A 65 2.38 8.11 -7.50
CA PHE A 65 3.81 8.19 -7.22
C PHE A 65 4.44 9.23 -8.17
N ASP A 66 4.69 10.42 -7.66
CA ASP A 66 5.21 11.55 -8.43
C ASP A 66 6.64 11.97 -8.02
N LEU A 67 7.07 13.15 -8.45
CA LEU A 67 8.40 13.68 -8.15
C LEU A 67 8.68 13.82 -6.65
N LEU A 68 7.73 14.31 -5.85
CA LEU A 68 7.92 14.43 -4.40
C LEU A 68 7.93 13.04 -3.75
N ALA A 69 7.07 12.12 -4.20
CA ALA A 69 7.12 10.74 -3.71
C ALA A 69 8.46 10.07 -4.06
N ALA A 70 9.08 10.41 -5.18
CA ALA A 70 10.40 9.89 -5.56
C ALA A 70 11.52 10.35 -4.61
N GLU A 71 11.45 11.58 -4.08
CA GLU A 71 12.39 12.08 -3.06
C GLU A 71 12.23 11.30 -1.75
N TYR A 72 11.00 11.09 -1.28
CA TYR A 72 10.76 10.25 -0.09
C TYR A 72 11.19 8.80 -0.31
N TYR A 73 10.97 8.24 -1.51
CA TYR A 73 11.44 6.90 -1.83
C TYR A 73 12.97 6.77 -1.71
N GLU A 74 13.72 7.78 -2.15
CA GLU A 74 15.17 7.81 -2.00
C GLU A 74 15.58 7.78 -0.52
N ALA A 75 14.99 8.65 0.30
CA ALA A 75 15.23 8.67 1.74
C ALA A 75 14.91 7.33 2.43
N LEU A 76 13.72 6.76 2.16
CA LEU A 76 13.32 5.47 2.74
C LEU A 76 14.22 4.33 2.26
N ALA A 77 14.59 4.29 0.98
CA ALA A 77 15.53 3.29 0.46
C ALA A 77 16.93 3.43 1.10
N THR A 78 17.36 4.64 1.42
CA THR A 78 18.60 4.92 2.16
C THR A 78 18.50 4.38 3.59
N LEU A 79 17.42 4.66 4.32
CA LEU A 79 17.18 4.08 5.66
C LEU A 79 17.24 2.54 5.64
N VAL A 80 16.60 1.89 4.65
CA VAL A 80 16.67 0.42 4.51
C VAL A 80 18.12 -0.07 4.35
N ARG A 81 18.95 0.64 3.58
CA ARG A 81 20.37 0.28 3.41
C ARG A 81 21.18 0.47 4.69
N GLU A 82 20.94 1.56 5.42
CA GLU A 82 21.61 1.84 6.69
C GLU A 82 21.30 0.77 7.75
N HIS A 83 20.10 0.19 7.71
CA HIS A 83 19.71 -0.97 8.51
C HIS A 83 20.24 -2.32 7.98
N GLY A 84 21.17 -2.30 7.01
CA GLY A 84 21.81 -3.50 6.45
C GLY A 84 20.91 -4.35 5.57
N ARG A 85 19.76 -3.82 5.12
CA ARG A 85 18.81 -4.55 4.25
C ARG A 85 18.93 -4.10 2.80
N ASN A 86 18.50 -4.96 1.88
CA ASN A 86 18.43 -4.63 0.45
C ASN A 86 17.06 -4.00 0.11
N PRO A 87 17.00 -2.78 -0.45
CA PRO A 87 15.73 -2.16 -0.85
C PRO A 87 15.14 -2.74 -2.15
N ARG A 88 15.92 -3.38 -3.02
CA ARG A 88 15.45 -3.82 -4.36
C ARG A 88 14.26 -4.81 -4.32
N PRO A 89 14.23 -5.79 -3.40
CA PRO A 89 13.06 -6.68 -3.25
C PRO A 89 11.80 -5.94 -2.79
N ARG A 90 11.95 -4.83 -2.05
CA ARG A 90 10.88 -4.04 -1.41
C ARG A 90 10.51 -2.79 -2.21
N ARG A 91 10.94 -2.69 -3.46
CA ARG A 91 10.82 -1.45 -4.24
C ARG A 91 9.38 -0.96 -4.36
N MET A 92 8.40 -1.87 -4.44
CA MET A 92 6.99 -1.52 -4.55
C MET A 92 6.47 -1.04 -3.19
N ASP A 93 6.77 -1.78 -2.11
CA ASP A 93 6.45 -1.37 -0.73
C ASP A 93 7.04 0.01 -0.39
N LEU A 94 8.28 0.28 -0.80
CA LEU A 94 8.92 1.58 -0.58
C LEU A 94 8.29 2.70 -1.40
N GLN A 95 7.78 2.43 -2.60
CA GLN A 95 7.03 3.43 -3.37
C GLN A 95 5.66 3.70 -2.74
N ILE A 96 5.02 2.67 -2.19
CA ILE A 96 3.78 2.78 -1.42
C ILE A 96 4.03 3.63 -0.16
N ALA A 97 5.03 3.29 0.65
CA ALA A 97 5.40 4.04 1.84
C ALA A 97 5.74 5.50 1.51
N ALA A 98 6.54 5.75 0.47
CA ALA A 98 6.89 7.10 0.06
C ALA A 98 5.67 7.93 -0.37
N THR A 99 4.68 7.29 -1.00
CA THR A 99 3.40 7.95 -1.33
C THR A 99 2.63 8.30 -0.05
N ALA A 100 2.64 7.43 0.96
CA ALA A 100 2.02 7.69 2.26
C ALA A 100 2.65 8.92 2.94
N VAL A 101 3.99 8.93 3.03
CA VAL A 101 4.77 10.02 3.64
C VAL A 101 4.56 11.34 2.92
N ARG A 102 4.58 11.32 1.58
CA ARG A 102 4.33 12.52 0.77
C ARG A 102 2.99 13.19 1.11
N HIS A 103 1.96 12.38 1.33
CA HIS A 103 0.60 12.85 1.57
C HIS A 103 0.26 13.00 3.05
N ASP A 104 1.23 12.81 3.95
CA ASP A 104 1.06 12.86 5.41
C ASP A 104 -0.08 11.94 5.90
N LEU A 105 -0.14 10.73 5.33
CA LEU A 105 -1.16 9.73 5.66
C LEU A 105 -0.54 8.53 6.38
N PRO A 106 -1.19 8.00 7.43
CA PRO A 106 -0.80 6.72 8.01
C PRO A 106 -0.92 5.61 6.96
N LEU A 107 0.07 4.71 6.91
CA LEU A 107 0.02 3.53 6.04
C LEU A 107 -0.60 2.36 6.81
N LEU A 108 -1.78 1.95 6.40
CA LEU A 108 -2.49 0.80 6.97
C LEU A 108 -2.10 -0.46 6.19
N THR A 109 -1.47 -1.43 6.86
CA THR A 109 -0.98 -2.66 6.23
C THR A 109 -1.30 -3.90 7.07
N ARG A 110 -1.42 -5.05 6.40
CA ARG A 110 -1.44 -6.37 7.05
C ARG A 110 -0.04 -6.99 7.20
N ASN A 111 0.98 -6.40 6.58
CA ASN A 111 2.35 -6.91 6.58
C ASN A 111 3.32 -5.88 7.17
N PRO A 112 3.20 -5.50 8.46
CA PRO A 112 4.03 -4.44 9.04
C PRO A 112 5.54 -4.74 8.97
N ASP A 113 5.93 -6.02 8.98
CA ASP A 113 7.34 -6.46 8.92
C ASP A 113 8.06 -6.06 7.61
N ASP A 114 7.31 -5.82 6.54
CA ASP A 114 7.86 -5.36 5.25
C ASP A 114 8.44 -3.93 5.37
N PHE A 115 7.96 -3.16 6.34
CA PHE A 115 8.35 -1.77 6.61
C PHE A 115 9.28 -1.60 7.82
N SER A 116 9.77 -2.70 8.39
CA SER A 116 10.69 -2.65 9.54
C SER A 116 11.98 -1.88 9.21
N GLY A 117 12.33 -0.93 10.08
CA GLY A 117 13.43 0.03 9.92
C GLY A 117 13.01 1.40 9.38
N LEU A 118 11.70 1.64 9.20
CA LEU A 118 11.13 2.91 8.71
C LEU A 118 10.34 3.68 9.78
N GLU A 119 10.35 3.23 11.03
CA GLU A 119 9.47 3.71 12.12
C GLU A 119 9.65 5.20 12.44
N GLY A 120 10.82 5.79 12.13
CA GLY A 120 11.08 7.21 12.30
C GLY A 120 10.65 8.11 11.13
N ALA A 121 10.23 7.52 10.00
CA ALA A 121 9.92 8.22 8.76
C ALA A 121 8.52 7.90 8.20
N LEU A 122 7.90 6.82 8.66
CA LEU A 122 6.60 6.33 8.20
C LEU A 122 5.68 6.11 9.40
N ASP A 123 4.52 6.77 9.40
CA ASP A 123 3.43 6.40 10.32
C ASP A 123 2.78 5.12 9.82
N LEU A 124 2.97 4.02 10.56
CA LEU A 124 2.56 2.68 10.17
C LEU A 124 1.51 2.13 11.12
N VAL A 125 0.37 1.74 10.58
CA VAL A 125 -0.74 1.14 11.32
C VAL A 125 -0.87 -0.33 10.92
N ALA A 126 -0.52 -1.22 11.85
CA ALA A 126 -0.72 -2.65 11.67
C ALA A 126 -2.20 -3.02 11.84
N LEU A 127 -2.79 -3.61 10.80
CA LEU A 127 -4.17 -4.07 10.83
C LEU A 127 -4.28 -5.46 11.45
N THR A 128 -5.22 -5.63 12.38
CA THR A 128 -5.60 -6.95 12.87
C THR A 128 -6.49 -7.70 11.87
N PRO A 129 -6.50 -9.05 11.88
CA PRO A 129 -7.40 -9.83 11.06
C PRO A 129 -8.86 -9.40 11.25
N SER A 130 -9.61 -9.33 10.15
CA SER A 130 -11.05 -9.05 10.23
C SER A 130 -11.75 -10.31 10.79
N ALA A 131 -12.48 -10.15 11.90
CA ALA A 131 -13.22 -11.24 12.56
C ALA A 131 -14.39 -11.75 11.71
#